data_AF-F9W2A6-F1
#
_entry.id   AF-F9W2A6-F1
#
_cell.length_a   1.000
_cell.length_b   1.000
_cell.length_c   1.000
_cell.angle_alpha   90.00
_cell.angle_beta   90.00
_cell.angle_gamma   90.00
#
_symmetry.space_group_name_H-M   'P 1'
#
loop_
_entity.id
_entity.type
_entity.pdbx_description
1 polymer ?
#
loop_
_entity_poly.entity_id
_entity_poly.type
_entity_poly.pdbx_seq_one_letter_code
_entity_poly.pdbx_strand_id
1 'polypeptide(L)'
;MVEVDYYELLGVQRNASEEDIEQASKRATRQWTKRVSSPNIDVRHEAETKMKRLREAREALLTGPEKRAAYDRSLQQGVLPSTVPSPQGARAGGELDWVALAREALANNDYHSAAYAAKEATTVLGGNAESWSLRSRANLGLGRVQDALYEARQATEIEMNSAEYHFNLGNVHEQLKDWVSALKEYQVATQLDPQSFVYPLAQGSVLQQNSLLDEAIDMYRRVFGNHPDAQPVRYYLAFALLEKAETIPKLQGDGSYAVTEQAEIQPMIALVSEAQQLSMDEDVQKQAAYMLEYLNKQTDMVWSLPGPVSDAPFMWFGGVIGAFLLGIFISSVSGGIGALFILGSLVVLGLIIWQSYVPRWKASKRRNSLALMIGRL
;
A
#
# COMPACT_ATOMS: atom_id res chain seq x y z
N MET A 1 -23.16 -25.48 13.23
CA MET A 1 -24.21 -24.93 12.35
C MET A 1 -25.49 -25.72 12.55
N VAL A 2 -26.62 -25.02 12.71
CA VAL A 2 -27.94 -25.65 12.88
C VAL A 2 -28.38 -26.22 11.53
N GLU A 3 -28.68 -27.51 11.50
CA GLU A 3 -29.19 -28.22 10.34
C GLU A 3 -30.68 -27.86 10.21
N VAL A 4 -31.02 -26.93 9.32
CA VAL A 4 -32.37 -26.36 9.21
C VAL A 4 -33.21 -27.17 8.23
N ASP A 5 -34.37 -27.68 8.67
CA ASP A 5 -35.38 -28.37 7.86
C ASP A 5 -35.83 -27.46 6.69
N TYR A 6 -35.91 -27.97 5.46
CA TYR A 6 -36.30 -27.18 4.29
C TYR A 6 -37.75 -26.69 4.37
N TYR A 7 -38.63 -27.43 5.05
CA TYR A 7 -39.99 -26.97 5.32
C TYR A 7 -40.00 -25.81 6.31
N GLU A 8 -39.16 -25.87 7.34
CA GLU A 8 -38.97 -24.80 8.32
C GLU A 8 -38.34 -23.56 7.67
N LEU A 9 -37.32 -23.75 6.82
CA LEU A 9 -36.68 -22.68 6.05
C LEU A 9 -37.67 -21.91 5.18
N LEU A 10 -38.64 -22.60 4.59
CA LEU A 10 -39.70 -22.02 3.77
C LEU A 10 -40.91 -21.54 4.59
N GLY A 11 -40.98 -21.87 5.88
CA GLY A 11 -42.11 -21.54 6.76
C GLY A 11 -43.41 -22.24 6.35
N VAL A 12 -43.34 -23.46 5.82
CA VAL A 12 -44.50 -24.23 5.35
C VAL A 12 -44.60 -25.58 6.08
N GLN A 13 -45.80 -26.15 6.12
CA GLN A 13 -46.00 -27.49 6.69
C GLN A 13 -45.49 -28.58 5.75
N ARG A 14 -45.10 -29.74 6.28
CA ARG A 14 -44.54 -30.86 5.49
C ARG A 14 -45.52 -31.44 4.46
N ASN A 15 -46.82 -31.34 4.74
CA ASN A 15 -47.91 -31.74 3.84
C ASN A 15 -48.33 -30.64 2.85
N ALA A 16 -47.61 -29.51 2.78
CA ALA A 16 -47.95 -28.41 1.88
C ALA A 16 -47.95 -28.87 0.40
N SER A 17 -48.86 -28.30 -0.39
CA SER A 17 -48.93 -28.56 -1.82
C SER A 17 -47.67 -28.04 -2.54
N GLU A 18 -47.38 -28.56 -3.73
CA GLU A 18 -46.26 -28.04 -4.53
C GLU A 18 -46.42 -26.54 -4.85
N GLU A 19 -47.65 -26.08 -5.06
CA GLU A 19 -47.97 -24.67 -5.31
C GLU A 19 -47.64 -23.80 -4.09
N ASP A 20 -47.99 -24.25 -2.87
CA ASP A 20 -47.67 -23.54 -1.63
C ASP A 20 -46.16 -23.44 -1.41
N ILE A 21 -45.42 -24.52 -1.66
CA ILE A 21 -43.96 -24.58 -1.56
C ILE A 21 -43.33 -23.65 -2.60
N GLU A 22 -43.85 -23.61 -3.83
CA GLU A 22 -43.36 -22.72 -4.87
C GLU A 22 -43.59 -21.24 -4.51
N GLN A 23 -44.78 -20.89 -4.01
CA GLN A 23 -45.08 -19.53 -3.57
C GLN A 23 -44.23 -19.12 -2.35
N ALA A 24 -44.04 -20.01 -1.37
CA ALA A 24 -43.14 -19.78 -0.25
C ALA A 24 -41.69 -19.58 -0.70
N SER A 25 -41.19 -20.43 -1.60
CA SER A 25 -39.85 -20.32 -2.19
C SER A 25 -39.65 -19.00 -2.92
N LYS A 26 -40.63 -18.57 -3.73
CA LYS A 26 -40.59 -17.26 -4.43
C LYS A 26 -40.56 -16.09 -3.43
N ARG A 27 -41.37 -16.15 -2.37
CA ARG A 27 -41.39 -15.11 -1.32
C ARG A 27 -40.07 -15.04 -0.56
N ALA A 28 -39.57 -16.17 -0.09
CA ALA A 28 -38.30 -16.26 0.63
C ALA A 28 -37.13 -15.78 -0.26
N THR A 29 -37.08 -16.22 -1.52
CA THR A 29 -36.07 -15.76 -2.48
C THR A 29 -36.10 -14.24 -2.63
N ARG A 30 -37.28 -13.63 -2.85
CA ARG A 30 -37.40 -12.16 -2.95
C ARG A 30 -36.93 -11.42 -1.70
N GLN A 31 -37.17 -11.99 -0.52
CA GLN A 31 -36.74 -11.39 0.75
C GLN A 31 -35.21 -11.40 0.87
N TRP A 32 -34.57 -12.54 0.58
CA TRP A 32 -33.13 -12.69 0.73
C TRP A 32 -32.34 -12.04 -0.41
N THR A 33 -32.86 -12.00 -1.64
CA THR A 33 -32.23 -11.26 -2.76
C THR A 33 -31.99 -9.78 -2.41
N LYS A 34 -32.92 -9.13 -1.70
CA LYS A 34 -32.76 -7.73 -1.25
C LYS A 34 -31.61 -7.55 -0.26
N ARG A 35 -31.22 -8.61 0.45
CA ARG A 35 -30.18 -8.61 1.48
C ARG A 35 -28.81 -9.01 0.95
N VAL A 36 -28.73 -9.70 -0.19
CA VAL A 36 -27.46 -10.04 -0.85
C VAL A 36 -26.66 -8.78 -1.25
N SER A 37 -27.35 -7.67 -1.52
CA SER A 37 -26.73 -6.36 -1.79
C SER A 37 -26.69 -5.44 -0.57
N SER A 38 -26.91 -5.95 0.64
CA SER A 38 -26.86 -5.15 1.88
C SER A 38 -25.48 -4.48 2.05
N PRO A 39 -25.37 -3.26 2.58
CA PRO A 39 -24.08 -2.69 2.96
C PRO A 39 -23.40 -3.44 4.13
N ASN A 40 -24.19 -4.04 5.02
CA ASN A 40 -23.68 -4.85 6.13
C ASN A 40 -23.25 -6.24 5.62
N ILE A 41 -22.00 -6.60 5.88
CA ILE A 41 -21.36 -7.82 5.39
C ILE A 41 -21.94 -9.10 6.00
N ASP A 42 -22.20 -9.12 7.31
CA ASP A 42 -22.79 -10.28 7.99
C ASP A 42 -24.17 -10.59 7.40
N VAL A 43 -24.94 -9.52 7.11
CA VAL A 43 -26.25 -9.63 6.47
C VAL A 43 -26.14 -10.13 5.02
N ARG A 44 -25.13 -9.68 4.26
CA ARG A 44 -24.89 -10.21 2.90
C ARG A 44 -24.58 -11.69 2.97
N HIS A 45 -23.67 -12.09 3.85
CA HIS A 45 -23.24 -13.48 3.97
C HIS A 45 -24.37 -14.40 4.44
N GLU A 46 -25.11 -13.98 5.46
CA GLU A 46 -26.32 -14.69 5.89
C GLU A 46 -27.30 -14.85 4.72
N ALA A 47 -27.51 -13.78 3.95
CA ALA A 47 -28.37 -13.82 2.78
C ALA A 47 -27.85 -14.76 1.69
N GLU A 48 -26.54 -14.79 1.43
CA GLU A 48 -25.94 -15.74 0.50
C GLU A 48 -26.16 -17.20 0.94
N THR A 49 -25.89 -17.50 2.21
CA THR A 49 -26.11 -18.82 2.79
C THR A 49 -27.58 -19.22 2.68
N LYS A 50 -28.51 -18.35 3.07
CA LYS A 50 -29.95 -18.60 2.99
C LYS A 50 -30.43 -18.77 1.55
N MET A 51 -29.95 -17.96 0.61
CA MET A 51 -30.24 -18.09 -0.82
C MET A 51 -29.80 -19.44 -1.38
N LYS A 52 -28.62 -19.93 -0.98
CA LYS A 52 -28.18 -21.27 -1.36
C LYS A 52 -29.13 -22.34 -0.82
N ARG A 53 -29.45 -22.28 0.48
CA ARG A 53 -30.38 -23.24 1.11
C ARG A 53 -31.76 -23.23 0.45
N LEU A 54 -32.24 -22.07 0.00
CA LEU A 54 -33.48 -21.98 -0.76
C LEU A 54 -33.41 -22.66 -2.13
N ARG A 55 -32.26 -22.60 -2.82
CA ARG A 55 -32.05 -23.33 -4.08
C ARG A 55 -32.05 -24.85 -3.84
N GLU A 56 -31.34 -25.31 -2.81
CA GLU A 56 -31.31 -26.73 -2.41
C GLU A 56 -32.71 -27.22 -2.02
N ALA A 57 -33.45 -26.46 -1.21
CA ALA A 57 -34.82 -26.77 -0.83
C ALA A 57 -35.74 -26.87 -2.05
N ARG A 58 -35.60 -25.93 -3.00
CA ARG A 58 -36.37 -25.95 -4.24
C ARG A 58 -36.04 -27.19 -5.08
N GLU A 59 -34.78 -27.56 -5.16
CA GLU A 59 -34.37 -28.77 -5.88
C GLU A 59 -34.92 -30.05 -5.21
N ALA A 60 -34.81 -30.17 -3.89
CA ALA A 60 -35.27 -31.34 -3.16
C ALA A 60 -36.79 -31.49 -3.17
N LEU A 61 -37.54 -30.38 -3.07
CA LEU A 61 -38.98 -30.40 -2.86
C LEU A 61 -39.82 -30.23 -4.13
N LEU A 62 -39.29 -29.60 -5.20
CA LEU A 62 -40.06 -29.26 -6.41
C LEU A 62 -39.59 -29.95 -7.69
N THR A 63 -38.54 -30.79 -7.66
CA THR A 63 -38.03 -31.49 -8.86
C THR A 63 -38.76 -32.82 -9.12
N GLY A 64 -39.82 -33.13 -8.36
CA GLY A 64 -40.67 -34.31 -8.53
C GLY A 64 -40.96 -35.07 -7.23
N PRO A 65 -42.02 -35.90 -7.21
CA PRO A 65 -42.50 -36.57 -5.99
C PRO A 65 -41.47 -37.54 -5.39
N GLU A 66 -40.60 -38.14 -6.22
CA GLU A 66 -39.57 -39.07 -5.77
C GLU A 66 -38.46 -38.40 -4.94
N LYS A 67 -37.96 -37.24 -5.39
CA LYS A 67 -36.92 -36.47 -4.66
C LYS A 67 -37.46 -35.92 -3.34
N ARG A 68 -38.71 -35.44 -3.34
CA ARG A 68 -39.40 -35.01 -2.11
C ARG A 68 -39.59 -36.18 -1.14
N ALA A 69 -40.07 -37.33 -1.62
CA ALA A 69 -40.23 -38.52 -0.78
C ALA A 69 -38.88 -39.08 -0.27
N ALA A 70 -37.79 -38.93 -1.03
CA ALA A 70 -36.45 -39.28 -0.55
C ALA A 70 -35.99 -38.34 0.59
N TYR A 71 -36.22 -37.04 0.44
CA TYR A 71 -35.96 -36.05 1.48
C TYR A 71 -36.81 -36.31 2.75
N ASP A 72 -38.10 -36.58 2.59
CA ASP A 72 -39.00 -36.89 3.71
C ASP A 72 -38.55 -38.16 4.47
N ARG A 73 -38.08 -39.18 3.74
CA ARG A 73 -37.51 -40.40 4.34
C ARG A 73 -36.24 -40.11 5.13
N SER A 74 -35.33 -39.30 4.60
CA SER A 74 -34.10 -38.95 5.32
C SER A 74 -34.43 -38.17 6.60
N LEU A 75 -35.37 -37.22 6.51
CA LEU A 75 -35.85 -36.43 7.63
C LEU A 75 -36.49 -37.29 8.75
N GLN A 76 -37.26 -38.33 8.39
CA GLN A 76 -37.83 -39.30 9.34
C GLN A 76 -36.79 -40.18 10.04
N GLN A 77 -35.68 -40.48 9.36
CA GLN A 77 -34.57 -41.25 9.93
C GLN A 77 -33.71 -40.42 10.90
N GLY A 78 -34.04 -39.14 11.11
CA GLY A 78 -33.20 -38.20 11.86
C GLY A 78 -31.90 -37.87 11.13
N VAL A 79 -31.77 -38.29 9.88
CA VAL A 79 -30.66 -37.99 8.99
C VAL A 79 -31.16 -36.90 8.06
N LEU A 80 -31.10 -35.66 8.53
CA LEU A 80 -31.09 -34.55 7.59
C LEU A 80 -29.95 -34.84 6.59
N PRO A 81 -30.17 -34.68 5.28
CA PRO A 81 -29.12 -34.96 4.31
C PRO A 81 -27.93 -34.07 4.67
N SER A 82 -26.93 -34.69 5.30
CA SER A 82 -25.82 -33.99 5.89
C SER A 82 -25.08 -33.30 4.76
N THR A 83 -24.82 -32.00 4.92
CA THR A 83 -24.08 -31.19 3.94
C THR A 83 -22.59 -31.48 3.91
N VAL A 84 -22.18 -32.71 4.23
CA VAL A 84 -20.79 -33.12 4.21
C VAL A 84 -20.77 -34.51 3.57
N PRO A 85 -20.14 -34.69 2.39
CA PRO A 85 -19.69 -36.01 2.00
C PRO A 85 -18.80 -36.51 3.13
N SER A 86 -19.15 -37.63 3.78
CA SER A 86 -18.24 -38.29 4.71
C SER A 86 -16.87 -38.49 4.01
N PRO A 87 -15.72 -38.21 4.65
CA PRO A 87 -14.40 -38.36 4.02
C PRO A 87 -14.11 -39.78 3.54
N GLN A 88 -14.95 -40.76 3.91
CA GLN A 88 -14.79 -42.17 3.58
C GLN A 88 -15.75 -42.68 2.50
N GLY A 89 -16.60 -41.82 1.92
CA GLY A 89 -17.56 -42.23 0.87
C GLY A 89 -17.37 -41.59 -0.51
N ALA A 90 -16.57 -40.51 -0.62
CA ALA A 90 -16.40 -39.74 -1.85
C ALA A 90 -15.34 -40.34 -2.80
N ARG A 91 -15.45 -41.63 -3.10
CA ARG A 91 -14.69 -42.27 -4.19
C ARG A 91 -15.65 -42.85 -5.22
N ALA A 92 -16.34 -41.99 -5.96
CA ALA A 92 -16.93 -42.33 -7.25
C ALA A 92 -17.40 -41.05 -7.99
N GLY A 93 -16.59 -40.58 -8.95
CA GLY A 93 -16.93 -39.48 -9.88
C GLY A 93 -16.16 -38.20 -9.56
N GLY A 94 -15.30 -37.74 -10.48
CA GLY A 94 -14.41 -36.59 -10.30
C GLY A 94 -15.15 -35.28 -9.99
N GLU A 95 -15.28 -34.96 -8.71
CA GLU A 95 -15.79 -33.69 -8.21
C GLU A 95 -14.67 -32.64 -8.32
N LEU A 96 -14.95 -31.47 -8.93
CA LEU A 96 -13.95 -30.41 -9.10
C LEU A 96 -13.40 -29.99 -7.72
N ASP A 97 -12.07 -29.96 -7.58
CA ASP A 97 -11.41 -29.40 -6.40
C ASP A 97 -11.43 -27.87 -6.47
N TRP A 98 -12.47 -27.28 -5.88
CA TRP A 98 -12.65 -25.83 -5.83
C TRP A 98 -11.53 -25.10 -5.11
N VAL A 99 -10.87 -25.73 -4.13
CA VAL A 99 -9.74 -25.15 -3.40
C VAL A 99 -8.53 -25.08 -4.34
N ALA A 100 -8.24 -26.17 -5.05
CA ALA A 100 -7.15 -26.18 -6.02
C ALA A 100 -7.36 -25.16 -7.15
N LEU A 101 -8.58 -25.07 -7.69
CA LEU A 101 -8.92 -24.08 -8.73
C LEU A 101 -8.77 -22.65 -8.23
N ALA A 102 -9.22 -22.36 -7.01
CA ALA A 102 -9.05 -21.04 -6.42
C ALA A 102 -7.56 -20.69 -6.23
N ARG A 103 -6.76 -21.67 -5.76
CA ARG A 103 -5.31 -21.50 -5.59
C ARG A 103 -4.60 -21.25 -6.92
N GLU A 104 -4.94 -22.01 -7.96
CA GLU A 104 -4.38 -21.86 -9.30
C GLU A 104 -4.77 -20.51 -9.91
N ALA A 105 -6.04 -20.11 -9.80
CA ALA A 105 -6.49 -18.81 -10.28
C ALA A 105 -5.78 -17.65 -9.56
N LEU A 106 -5.57 -17.74 -8.23
CA LEU A 106 -4.77 -16.77 -7.49
C LEU A 106 -3.31 -16.73 -7.93
N ALA A 107 -2.70 -17.88 -8.20
CA ALA A 107 -1.32 -17.94 -8.71
C ALA A 107 -1.18 -17.26 -10.08
N ASN A 108 -2.25 -17.28 -10.88
CA ASN A 108 -2.33 -16.59 -12.17
C ASN A 108 -2.82 -15.13 -12.07
N ASN A 109 -3.06 -14.62 -10.86
CA ASN A 109 -3.68 -13.31 -10.61
C ASN A 109 -5.09 -13.14 -11.23
N ASP A 110 -5.78 -14.24 -11.55
CA ASP A 110 -7.17 -14.22 -11.99
C ASP A 110 -8.09 -14.16 -10.77
N TYR A 111 -8.19 -12.97 -10.19
CA TYR A 111 -8.98 -12.74 -8.98
C TYR A 111 -10.48 -12.98 -9.17
N HIS A 112 -11.00 -12.86 -10.39
CA HIS A 112 -12.40 -13.13 -10.68
C HIS A 112 -12.71 -14.62 -10.61
N SER A 113 -11.93 -15.46 -11.30
CA SER A 113 -12.07 -16.92 -11.24
C SER A 113 -11.74 -17.45 -9.85
N ALA A 114 -10.73 -16.88 -9.18
CA ALA A 114 -10.39 -17.23 -7.81
C ALA A 114 -11.55 -16.95 -6.85
N ALA A 115 -12.17 -15.77 -6.93
CA ALA A 115 -13.29 -15.41 -6.06
C ALA A 115 -14.49 -16.34 -6.29
N TYR A 116 -14.75 -16.73 -7.54
CA TYR A 116 -15.80 -17.70 -7.86
C TYR A 116 -15.49 -19.08 -7.26
N ALA A 117 -14.32 -19.64 -7.56
CA ALA A 117 -13.92 -20.96 -7.07
C ALA A 117 -13.85 -21.01 -5.54
N ALA A 118 -13.29 -19.97 -4.89
CA ALA A 118 -13.21 -19.90 -3.43
C ALA A 118 -14.58 -19.71 -2.77
N LYS A 119 -15.53 -19.04 -3.45
CA LYS A 119 -16.93 -18.97 -3.02
C LYS A 119 -17.60 -20.33 -3.07
N GLU A 120 -17.38 -21.13 -4.12
CA GLU A 120 -17.87 -22.51 -4.18
C GLU A 120 -17.17 -23.40 -3.14
N ALA A 121 -15.86 -23.21 -2.92
CA ALA A 121 -15.11 -23.92 -1.89
C ALA A 121 -15.66 -23.67 -0.49
N THR A 122 -15.84 -22.40 -0.08
CA THR A 122 -16.44 -22.04 1.23
C THR A 122 -17.89 -22.53 1.36
N THR A 123 -18.57 -22.71 0.23
CA THR A 123 -19.94 -23.19 0.15
C THR A 123 -20.07 -24.71 0.39
N VAL A 124 -19.04 -25.48 0.02
CA VAL A 124 -18.93 -26.93 0.25
C VAL A 124 -18.20 -27.23 1.56
N LEU A 125 -17.18 -26.42 1.88
CA LEU A 125 -16.22 -26.59 2.97
C LEU A 125 -16.30 -25.42 3.95
N GLY A 126 -17.48 -25.11 4.47
CA GLY A 126 -17.69 -23.93 5.33
C GLY A 126 -16.83 -23.88 6.61
N GLY A 127 -16.27 -25.01 7.05
CA GLY A 127 -15.35 -25.11 8.19
C GLY A 127 -13.87 -25.24 7.81
N ASN A 128 -13.50 -25.03 6.55
CA ASN A 128 -12.11 -25.10 6.09
C ASN A 128 -11.52 -23.68 6.02
N ALA A 129 -10.51 -23.40 6.86
CA ALA A 129 -9.89 -22.09 6.96
C ALA A 129 -9.23 -21.64 5.65
N GLU A 130 -8.60 -22.58 4.92
CA GLU A 130 -7.97 -22.31 3.63
C GLU A 130 -8.96 -21.73 2.61
N SER A 131 -10.16 -22.30 2.49
CA SER A 131 -11.20 -21.83 1.57
C SER A 131 -11.58 -20.37 1.86
N TRP A 132 -11.69 -20.00 3.14
CA TRP A 132 -11.97 -18.62 3.57
C TRP A 132 -10.80 -17.69 3.28
N SER A 133 -9.57 -18.13 3.54
CA SER A 133 -8.35 -17.39 3.25
C SER A 133 -8.18 -17.13 1.74
N LEU A 134 -8.44 -18.13 0.89
CA LEU A 134 -8.41 -17.99 -0.57
C LEU A 134 -9.46 -17.00 -1.07
N ARG A 135 -10.68 -17.06 -0.50
CA ARG A 135 -11.76 -16.13 -0.84
C ARG A 135 -11.39 -14.69 -0.46
N SER A 136 -10.82 -14.52 0.74
CA SER A 136 -10.32 -13.23 1.23
C SER A 136 -9.28 -12.64 0.28
N ARG A 137 -8.23 -13.42 -0.06
CA ARG A 137 -7.18 -13.00 -1.00
C ARG A 137 -7.74 -12.62 -2.37
N ALA A 138 -8.71 -13.38 -2.89
CA ALA A 138 -9.34 -13.08 -4.17
C ALA A 138 -10.14 -11.77 -4.12
N ASN A 139 -10.95 -11.57 -3.08
CA ASN A 139 -11.71 -10.33 -2.90
C ASN A 139 -10.81 -9.13 -2.63
N LEU A 140 -9.68 -9.30 -1.93
CA LEU A 140 -8.69 -8.25 -1.74
C LEU A 140 -8.10 -7.81 -3.09
N GLY A 141 -7.72 -8.77 -3.96
CA GLY A 141 -7.24 -8.48 -5.32
C GLY A 141 -8.29 -7.81 -6.21
N LEU A 142 -9.58 -8.01 -5.95
CA LEU A 142 -10.69 -7.30 -6.62
C LEU A 142 -11.00 -5.92 -6.01
N GLY A 143 -10.26 -5.48 -4.99
CA GLY A 143 -10.52 -4.24 -4.26
C GLY A 143 -11.75 -4.28 -3.35
N ARG A 144 -12.32 -5.46 -3.12
CA ARG A 144 -13.46 -5.69 -2.21
C ARG A 144 -12.96 -5.86 -0.78
N VAL A 145 -12.29 -4.83 -0.27
CA VAL A 145 -11.49 -4.91 0.97
C VAL A 145 -12.32 -5.29 2.19
N GLN A 146 -13.58 -4.83 2.27
CA GLN A 146 -14.48 -5.19 3.36
C GLN A 146 -14.87 -6.67 3.33
N ASP A 147 -15.08 -7.25 2.13
CA ASP A 147 -15.37 -8.68 1.99
C ASP A 147 -14.17 -9.52 2.42
N ALA A 148 -12.97 -9.11 1.98
CA ALA A 148 -11.73 -9.74 2.37
C ALA A 148 -11.48 -9.71 3.88
N LEU A 149 -11.87 -8.64 4.57
CA LEU A 149 -11.67 -8.49 6.02
C LEU A 149 -12.47 -9.52 6.81
N TYR A 150 -13.75 -9.70 6.47
CA TYR A 150 -14.58 -10.72 7.10
C TYR A 150 -14.03 -12.12 6.82
N GLU A 151 -13.71 -12.41 5.56
CA GLU A 151 -13.26 -13.74 5.13
C GLU A 151 -11.90 -14.11 5.75
N ALA A 152 -10.99 -13.14 5.90
CA ALA A 152 -9.73 -13.34 6.61
C ALA A 152 -9.95 -13.62 8.09
N ARG A 153 -10.89 -12.91 8.74
CA ARG A 153 -11.26 -13.17 10.14
C ARG A 153 -11.81 -14.58 10.33
N GLN A 154 -12.69 -15.04 9.43
CA GLN A 154 -13.19 -16.41 9.46
C GLN A 154 -12.07 -17.44 9.37
N ALA A 155 -11.09 -17.24 8.49
CA ALA A 155 -9.93 -18.13 8.40
C ALA A 155 -9.14 -18.18 9.73
N THR A 156 -8.87 -17.03 10.35
CA THR A 156 -8.16 -16.96 11.65
C THR A 156 -8.98 -17.47 12.83
N GLU A 157 -10.31 -17.41 12.78
CA GLU A 157 -11.21 -17.96 13.81
C GLU A 157 -11.28 -19.49 13.74
N ILE A 158 -11.24 -20.06 12.53
CA ILE A 158 -11.25 -21.51 12.32
C ILE A 158 -9.87 -22.09 12.67
N GLU A 159 -8.78 -21.45 12.24
CA GLU A 159 -7.41 -21.87 12.50
C GLU A 159 -6.57 -20.73 13.11
N MET A 160 -6.57 -20.68 14.44
CA MET A 160 -5.96 -19.60 15.23
C MET A 160 -4.43 -19.59 15.26
N ASN A 161 -3.77 -20.70 14.89
CA ASN A 161 -2.32 -20.86 14.99
C ASN A 161 -1.64 -20.96 13.61
N SER A 162 -2.17 -20.25 12.62
CA SER A 162 -1.61 -20.21 11.26
C SER A 162 -0.96 -18.86 10.99
N ALA A 163 0.37 -18.85 10.83
CA ALA A 163 1.12 -17.63 10.47
C ALA A 163 0.65 -17.04 9.14
N GLU A 164 0.32 -17.89 8.16
CA GLU A 164 -0.20 -17.46 6.86
C GLU A 164 -1.54 -16.73 6.98
N TYR A 165 -2.46 -17.19 7.84
CA TYR A 165 -3.78 -16.56 7.95
C TYR A 165 -3.73 -15.24 8.70
N HIS A 166 -2.88 -15.14 9.74
CA HIS A 166 -2.57 -13.85 10.36
C HIS A 166 -1.90 -12.89 9.38
N PHE A 167 -0.97 -13.37 8.55
CA PHE A 167 -0.39 -12.55 7.49
C PHE A 167 -1.43 -12.06 6.48
N ASN A 168 -2.34 -12.92 6.02
CA ASN A 168 -3.40 -12.52 5.10
C ASN A 168 -4.35 -11.50 5.73
N LEU A 169 -4.72 -11.66 7.02
CA LEU A 169 -5.52 -10.66 7.73
C LEU A 169 -4.77 -9.32 7.88
N GLY A 170 -3.46 -9.38 8.14
CA GLY A 170 -2.59 -8.21 8.16
C GLY A 170 -2.58 -7.45 6.82
N ASN A 171 -2.45 -8.18 5.69
CA ASN A 171 -2.50 -7.60 4.34
C ASN A 171 -3.83 -6.86 4.08
N VAL A 172 -4.95 -7.40 4.59
CA VAL A 172 -6.25 -6.73 4.46
C VAL A 172 -6.30 -5.45 5.30
N HIS A 173 -5.79 -5.47 6.53
CA HIS A 173 -5.71 -4.27 7.37
C HIS A 173 -4.78 -3.21 6.78
N GLU A 174 -3.67 -3.61 6.16
CA GLU A 174 -2.76 -2.74 5.44
C GLU A 174 -3.47 -2.02 4.29
N GLN A 175 -4.25 -2.75 3.48
CA GLN A 175 -5.05 -2.16 2.40
C GLN A 175 -6.10 -1.15 2.91
N LEU A 176 -6.61 -1.36 4.13
CA LEU A 176 -7.50 -0.42 4.82
C LEU A 176 -6.77 0.78 5.44
N LYS A 177 -5.43 0.79 5.41
CA LYS A 177 -4.57 1.73 6.13
C LYS A 177 -4.78 1.69 7.65
N ASP A 178 -5.25 0.55 8.16
CA ASP A 178 -5.34 0.27 9.58
C ASP A 178 -3.99 -0.29 10.07
N TRP A 179 -3.01 0.60 10.13
CA TRP A 179 -1.61 0.26 10.42
C TRP A 179 -1.43 -0.47 11.74
N VAL A 180 -2.23 -0.11 12.75
CA VAL A 180 -2.15 -0.70 14.09
C VAL A 180 -2.56 -2.18 14.04
N SER A 181 -3.69 -2.48 13.41
CA SER A 181 -4.14 -3.86 13.27
C SER A 181 -3.22 -4.66 12.35
N ALA A 182 -2.76 -4.07 11.23
CA ALA A 182 -1.83 -4.73 10.31
C ALA A 182 -0.53 -5.17 11.02
N LEU A 183 0.10 -4.25 11.76
CA LEU A 183 1.31 -4.55 12.54
C LEU A 183 1.07 -5.63 13.59
N LYS A 184 -0.08 -5.60 14.28
CA LYS A 184 -0.45 -6.61 15.27
C LYS A 184 -0.53 -8.00 14.64
N GLU A 185 -1.24 -8.14 13.52
CA GLU A 185 -1.41 -9.44 12.87
C GLU A 185 -0.08 -9.97 12.28
N TYR A 186 0.75 -9.09 11.71
CA TYR A 186 2.09 -9.48 11.28
C TYR A 186 3.01 -9.86 12.45
N GLN A 187 2.87 -9.22 13.62
CA GLN A 187 3.61 -9.63 14.81
C GLN A 187 3.21 -11.03 15.28
N VAL A 188 1.92 -11.35 15.24
CA VAL A 188 1.44 -12.72 15.52
C VAL A 188 2.01 -13.70 14.51
N ALA A 189 1.99 -13.38 13.21
CA ALA A 189 2.59 -14.24 12.18
C ALA A 189 4.08 -14.48 12.42
N THR A 190 4.87 -13.45 12.76
CA THR A 190 6.29 -13.59 13.12
C THR A 190 6.51 -14.47 14.37
N GLN A 191 5.60 -14.45 15.34
CA GLN A 191 5.70 -15.31 16.53
C GLN A 191 5.38 -16.77 16.20
N LEU A 192 4.42 -17.02 15.31
CA LEU A 192 4.01 -18.36 14.90
C LEU A 192 5.04 -19.03 13.96
N ASP A 193 5.71 -18.25 13.12
CA ASP A 193 6.83 -18.71 12.28
C ASP A 193 8.01 -17.71 12.32
N PRO A 194 8.91 -17.87 13.30
CA PRO A 194 10.06 -16.98 13.48
C PRO A 194 11.16 -17.14 12.43
N GLN A 195 11.11 -18.17 11.58
CA GLN A 195 12.14 -18.43 10.56
C GLN A 195 11.85 -17.68 9.25
N SER A 196 10.60 -17.30 9.04
CA SER A 196 10.20 -16.53 7.86
C SER A 196 10.54 -15.05 8.01
N PHE A 197 11.34 -14.54 7.08
CA PHE A 197 11.61 -13.10 6.98
C PHE A 197 10.45 -12.31 6.37
N VAL A 198 9.44 -12.97 5.79
CA VAL A 198 8.34 -12.33 5.07
C VAL A 198 7.51 -11.45 6.00
N TYR A 199 7.22 -11.93 7.20
CA TYR A 199 6.38 -11.22 8.17
C TYR A 199 7.06 -9.96 8.76
N PRO A 200 8.31 -10.01 9.25
CA PRO A 200 8.99 -8.79 9.69
C PRO A 200 9.30 -7.83 8.54
N LEU A 201 9.47 -8.33 7.30
CA LEU A 201 9.57 -7.49 6.11
C LEU A 201 8.25 -6.72 5.87
N ALA A 202 7.10 -7.38 5.97
CA ALA A 202 5.79 -6.74 5.86
C ALA A 202 5.54 -5.71 6.98
N GLN A 203 6.00 -5.97 8.21
CA GLN A 203 5.98 -4.96 9.28
C GLN A 203 6.77 -3.70 8.91
N GLY A 204 7.98 -3.87 8.35
CA GLY A 204 8.78 -2.75 7.86
C GLY A 204 8.07 -1.97 6.75
N SER A 205 7.38 -2.67 5.85
CA SER A 205 6.60 -2.03 4.77
C SER A 205 5.44 -1.20 5.29
N VAL A 206 4.71 -1.70 6.30
CA VAL A 206 3.64 -0.92 6.95
C VAL A 206 4.20 0.31 7.67
N LEU A 207 5.32 0.19 8.37
CA LEU A 207 5.97 1.34 9.01
C LEU A 207 6.37 2.39 7.98
N GLN A 208 6.92 1.96 6.84
CA GLN A 208 7.31 2.84 5.74
C GLN A 208 6.09 3.55 5.12
N GLN A 209 5.00 2.83 4.83
CA GLN A 209 3.76 3.42 4.32
C GLN A 209 3.09 4.39 5.29
N ASN A 210 3.34 4.21 6.60
CA ASN A 210 2.91 5.14 7.65
C ASN A 210 3.94 6.26 7.92
N SER A 211 4.92 6.45 7.03
CA SER A 211 5.97 7.48 7.10
C SER A 211 6.88 7.39 8.35
N LEU A 212 6.91 6.23 9.02
CA LEU A 212 7.82 5.94 10.14
C LEU A 212 9.13 5.34 9.61
N LEU A 213 9.84 6.13 8.79
CA LEU A 213 11.00 5.65 8.01
C LEU A 213 12.15 5.14 8.86
N ASP A 214 12.42 5.77 10.00
CA ASP A 214 13.47 5.32 10.91
C ASP A 214 13.19 3.91 11.45
N GLU A 215 11.96 3.69 11.92
CA GLU A 215 11.51 2.40 12.46
C GLU A 215 11.49 1.32 11.36
N ALA A 216 11.06 1.70 10.14
CA ALA A 216 11.09 0.82 8.98
C ALA A 216 12.51 0.38 8.63
N ILE A 217 13.47 1.31 8.54
CA ILE A 217 14.88 1.01 8.26
C ILE A 217 15.47 0.11 9.35
N ASP A 218 15.20 0.39 10.62
CA ASP A 218 15.67 -0.45 11.73
C ASP A 218 15.07 -1.85 11.68
N MET A 219 13.81 -2.00 11.27
CA MET A 219 13.20 -3.30 11.02
C MET A 219 13.89 -4.02 9.86
N TYR A 220 14.02 -3.37 8.70
CA TYR A 220 14.65 -3.95 7.52
C TYR A 220 16.12 -4.33 7.76
N ARG A 221 16.88 -3.52 8.50
CA ARG A 221 18.28 -3.84 8.86
C ARG A 221 18.37 -5.08 9.73
N ARG A 222 17.45 -5.26 10.68
CA ARG A 222 17.37 -6.50 11.49
C ARG A 222 17.10 -7.71 10.61
N VAL A 223 16.15 -7.60 9.68
CA VAL A 223 15.85 -8.69 8.74
C VAL A 223 17.04 -8.97 7.81
N PHE A 224 17.70 -7.94 7.28
CA PHE A 224 18.88 -8.04 6.43
C PHE A 224 20.05 -8.71 7.15
N GLY A 225 20.28 -8.40 8.43
CA GLY A 225 21.35 -9.02 9.21
C GLY A 225 21.21 -10.54 9.33
N ASN A 226 19.98 -11.05 9.37
CA ASN A 226 19.68 -12.49 9.43
C ASN A 226 19.55 -13.15 8.05
N HIS A 227 19.13 -12.38 7.03
CA HIS A 227 18.87 -12.86 5.67
C HIS A 227 19.54 -11.97 4.63
N PRO A 228 20.89 -11.88 4.61
CA PRO A 228 21.60 -10.94 3.75
C PRO A 228 21.46 -11.23 2.26
N ASP A 229 21.11 -12.46 1.87
CA ASP A 229 20.99 -12.86 0.46
C ASP A 229 19.56 -12.69 -0.10
N ALA A 230 18.59 -12.39 0.76
CA ALA A 230 17.19 -12.21 0.36
C ALA A 230 17.02 -10.91 -0.44
N GLN A 231 16.80 -11.07 -1.76
CA GLN A 231 16.64 -9.93 -2.68
C GLN A 231 15.50 -8.98 -2.29
N PRO A 232 14.31 -9.45 -1.84
CA PRO A 232 13.26 -8.53 -1.38
C PRO A 232 13.73 -7.65 -0.22
N VAL A 233 14.45 -8.21 0.74
CA VAL A 233 14.93 -7.48 1.92
C VAL A 233 15.91 -6.37 1.51
N ARG A 234 16.84 -6.69 0.59
CA ARG A 234 17.77 -5.69 0.01
C ARG A 234 17.04 -4.58 -0.71
N TYR A 235 16.04 -4.93 -1.52
CA TYR A 235 15.22 -3.97 -2.25
C TYR A 235 14.48 -3.01 -1.31
N TYR A 236 13.72 -3.54 -0.34
CA TYR A 236 12.94 -2.72 0.59
C TYR A 236 13.83 -1.84 1.49
N LEU A 237 14.96 -2.37 1.97
CA LEU A 237 15.92 -1.57 2.74
C LEU A 237 16.51 -0.44 1.88
N ALA A 238 16.98 -0.76 0.67
CA ALA A 238 17.53 0.24 -0.24
C ALA A 238 16.50 1.33 -0.58
N PHE A 239 15.26 0.94 -0.90
CA PHE A 239 14.19 1.86 -1.20
C PHE A 239 13.86 2.79 -0.01
N ALA A 240 13.76 2.25 1.21
CA ALA A 240 13.55 3.05 2.41
C ALA A 240 14.70 4.02 2.72
N LEU A 241 15.95 3.63 2.44
CA LEU A 241 17.11 4.52 2.56
C LEU A 241 17.07 5.67 1.55
N LEU A 242 16.66 5.41 0.30
CA LEU A 242 16.46 6.45 -0.71
C LEU A 242 15.35 7.42 -0.29
N GLU A 243 14.21 6.90 0.16
CA GLU A 243 13.08 7.71 0.65
C GLU A 243 13.52 8.58 1.85
N LYS A 244 14.24 8.01 2.82
CA LYS A 244 14.81 8.78 3.93
C LYS A 244 15.76 9.88 3.46
N ALA A 245 16.58 9.62 2.45
CA ALA A 245 17.47 10.64 1.90
C ALA A 245 16.68 11.82 1.31
N GLU A 246 15.56 11.55 0.64
CA GLU A 246 14.68 12.58 0.06
C GLU A 246 13.98 13.45 1.13
N THR A 247 13.82 12.94 2.36
CA THR A 247 13.26 13.74 3.48
C THR A 247 14.25 14.73 4.10
N ILE A 248 15.55 14.63 3.79
CA ILE A 248 16.58 15.48 4.44
C ILE A 248 16.48 16.94 3.97
N PRO A 249 16.44 17.26 2.67
CA PRO A 249 16.32 18.65 2.23
C PRO A 249 14.92 19.19 2.47
N LYS A 250 14.80 20.53 2.52
CA LYS A 250 13.48 21.17 2.55
C LYS A 250 12.74 20.95 1.23
N LEU A 251 11.53 20.39 1.33
CA LEU A 251 10.56 20.33 0.24
C LEU A 251 10.17 21.74 -0.21
N GLN A 252 10.21 21.97 -1.51
CA GLN A 252 9.65 23.14 -2.16
C GLN A 252 8.13 22.98 -2.28
N GLY A 253 7.43 24.10 -2.51
CA GLY A 253 5.97 24.11 -2.63
C GLY A 253 5.42 23.31 -3.82
N ASP A 254 6.25 22.95 -4.79
CA ASP A 254 5.91 22.10 -5.94
C ASP A 254 6.23 20.61 -5.72
N GLY A 255 6.65 20.23 -4.51
CA GLY A 255 7.03 18.86 -4.15
C GLY A 255 8.45 18.46 -4.55
N SER A 256 9.22 19.34 -5.20
CA SER A 256 10.65 19.10 -5.44
C SER A 256 11.47 19.34 -4.18
N TYR A 257 12.51 18.55 -3.92
CA TYR A 257 13.47 18.85 -2.85
C TYR A 257 14.65 19.66 -3.42
N ALA A 258 15.21 20.57 -2.61
CA ALA A 258 16.43 21.27 -2.97
C ALA A 258 17.38 21.31 -1.78
N VAL A 259 18.61 20.84 -2.00
CA VAL A 259 19.68 20.99 -1.03
C VAL A 259 20.01 22.48 -0.90
N THR A 260 19.81 23.02 0.30
CA THR A 260 20.04 24.43 0.62
C THR A 260 21.11 24.62 1.68
N GLU A 261 21.58 23.54 2.31
CA GLU A 261 22.60 23.58 3.34
C GLU A 261 23.66 22.51 3.11
N GLN A 262 24.93 22.86 3.35
CA GLN A 262 26.03 21.93 3.17
C GLN A 262 25.92 20.70 4.10
N ALA A 263 25.32 20.86 5.28
CA ALA A 263 25.14 19.79 6.27
C ALA A 263 24.16 18.69 5.79
N GLU A 264 23.30 18.98 4.81
CA GLU A 264 22.35 18.02 4.23
C GLU A 264 23.05 17.00 3.31
N ILE A 265 24.17 17.39 2.69
CA ILE A 265 24.79 16.63 1.59
C ILE A 265 25.36 15.29 2.06
N GLN A 266 26.18 15.29 3.13
CA GLN A 266 26.90 14.09 3.56
C GLN A 266 25.96 12.98 4.08
N PRO A 267 24.95 13.27 4.92
CA PRO A 267 23.98 12.26 5.32
C PRO A 267 23.22 11.66 4.15
N MET A 268 22.83 12.48 3.16
CA MET A 268 22.18 11.97 1.94
C MET A 268 23.10 11.05 1.14
N ILE A 269 24.36 11.45 0.90
CA ILE A 269 25.33 10.63 0.18
C ILE A 269 25.51 9.27 0.88
N ALA A 270 25.59 9.25 2.20
CA ALA A 270 25.75 8.02 2.98
C ALA A 270 24.56 7.06 2.77
N LEU A 271 23.32 7.56 2.91
CA LEU A 271 22.11 6.76 2.72
C LEU A 271 21.98 6.24 1.27
N VAL A 272 22.19 7.11 0.28
CA VAL A 272 22.05 6.75 -1.13
C VAL A 272 23.14 5.79 -1.58
N SER A 273 24.37 5.94 -1.06
CA SER A 273 25.47 5.02 -1.35
C SER A 273 25.25 3.65 -0.71
N GLU A 274 24.70 3.59 0.51
CA GLU A 274 24.28 2.34 1.15
C GLU A 274 23.21 1.64 0.32
N ALA A 275 22.17 2.37 -0.10
CA ALA A 275 21.11 1.84 -0.95
C ALA A 275 21.64 1.28 -2.28
N GLN A 276 22.57 1.99 -2.93
CA GLN A 276 23.20 1.56 -4.19
C GLN A 276 24.00 0.26 -4.04
N GLN A 277 24.60 0.01 -2.86
CA GLN A 277 25.35 -1.22 -2.62
C GLN A 277 24.44 -2.41 -2.28
N LEU A 278 23.29 -2.15 -1.67
CA LEU A 278 22.38 -3.18 -1.19
C LEU A 278 21.63 -3.90 -2.32
N SER A 279 21.05 -3.15 -3.25
CA SER A 279 20.12 -3.68 -4.26
C SER A 279 20.63 -3.46 -5.68
N MET A 280 20.62 -4.51 -6.51
CA MET A 280 20.96 -4.44 -7.94
C MET A 280 19.74 -4.22 -8.83
N ASP A 281 18.59 -3.92 -8.24
CA ASP A 281 17.37 -3.57 -8.95
C ASP A 281 17.57 -2.33 -9.82
N GLU A 282 17.06 -2.36 -11.06
CA GLU A 282 17.31 -1.32 -12.07
C GLU A 282 16.78 0.05 -11.63
N ASP A 283 15.58 0.08 -11.04
CA ASP A 283 14.94 1.32 -10.62
C ASP A 283 15.68 1.93 -9.43
N VAL A 284 16.04 1.10 -8.45
CA VAL A 284 16.86 1.52 -7.29
C VAL A 284 18.21 2.07 -7.75
N GLN A 285 18.90 1.37 -8.66
CA GLN A 285 20.20 1.81 -9.18
C GLN A 285 20.10 3.14 -9.92
N LYS A 286 19.08 3.29 -10.77
CA LYS A 286 18.85 4.52 -11.53
C LYS A 286 18.54 5.71 -10.61
N GLN A 287 17.67 5.51 -9.63
CA GLN A 287 17.32 6.56 -8.67
C GLN A 287 18.52 6.94 -7.80
N ALA A 288 19.28 5.96 -7.29
CA ALA A 288 20.49 6.22 -6.50
C ALA A 288 21.56 6.96 -7.32
N ALA A 289 21.82 6.53 -8.56
CA ALA A 289 22.78 7.19 -9.44
C ALA A 289 22.39 8.64 -9.73
N TYR A 290 21.11 8.90 -10.03
CA TYR A 290 20.60 10.25 -10.23
C TYR A 290 20.81 11.14 -8.99
N MET A 291 20.46 10.63 -7.80
CA MET A 291 20.63 11.36 -6.55
C MET A 291 22.11 11.65 -6.24
N LEU A 292 23.00 10.67 -6.41
CA LEU A 292 24.44 10.88 -6.20
C LEU A 292 25.02 11.90 -7.19
N GLU A 293 24.63 11.85 -8.46
CA GLU A 293 25.04 12.84 -9.44
C GLU A 293 24.55 14.25 -9.05
N TYR A 294 23.29 14.36 -8.63
CA TYR A 294 22.72 15.61 -8.15
C TYR A 294 23.47 16.16 -6.92
N LEU A 295 23.77 15.31 -5.94
CA LEU A 295 24.46 15.65 -4.70
C LEU A 295 25.91 16.08 -4.95
N ASN A 296 26.63 15.37 -5.81
CA ASN A 296 28.01 15.71 -6.17
C ASN A 296 28.12 17.08 -6.85
N LYS A 297 27.12 17.46 -7.65
CA LYS A 297 27.07 18.79 -8.25
C LYS A 297 26.80 19.90 -7.23
N GLN A 298 26.27 19.61 -6.03
CA GLN A 298 25.93 20.66 -5.06
C GLN A 298 27.14 21.43 -4.54
N THR A 299 28.32 20.81 -4.55
CA THR A 299 29.59 21.45 -4.17
C THR A 299 30.25 22.23 -5.29
N ASP A 300 29.76 22.11 -6.53
CA ASP A 300 30.30 22.87 -7.66
C ASP A 300 30.11 24.36 -7.44
N MET A 301 31.14 25.13 -7.78
CA MET A 301 31.08 26.58 -7.73
C MET A 301 30.34 27.12 -8.95
N VAL A 302 29.34 27.96 -8.72
CA VAL A 302 28.52 28.59 -9.75
C VAL A 302 28.38 30.08 -9.50
N TRP A 303 28.10 30.82 -10.57
CA TRP A 303 27.73 32.22 -10.49
C TRP A 303 26.26 32.37 -10.09
N SER A 304 26.02 33.04 -8.97
CA SER A 304 24.70 33.35 -8.41
C SER A 304 24.77 34.67 -7.66
N LEU A 305 23.83 35.58 -7.88
CA LEU A 305 23.80 36.87 -7.16
C LEU A 305 23.07 36.73 -5.79
N PRO A 306 23.51 37.41 -4.72
CA PRO A 306 22.77 37.48 -3.44
C PRO A 306 21.43 38.25 -3.58
N GLY A 307 20.32 37.81 -2.95
CA GLY A 307 18.95 38.41 -3.07
C GLY A 307 18.64 39.55 -2.08
N PRO A 308 17.43 40.18 -2.04
CA PRO A 308 16.27 40.15 -2.94
C PRO A 308 16.08 41.49 -3.68
N VAL A 309 16.80 41.72 -4.78
CA VAL A 309 16.60 42.90 -5.66
C VAL A 309 16.73 42.41 -7.10
N SER A 310 15.79 41.59 -7.53
CA SER A 310 15.77 41.02 -8.88
C SER A 310 15.30 41.99 -9.96
N ASP A 311 14.88 43.22 -9.63
CA ASP A 311 14.35 44.15 -10.64
C ASP A 311 15.40 45.13 -11.17
N ALA A 312 16.60 45.18 -10.60
CA ALA A 312 17.71 45.89 -11.22
C ALA A 312 19.08 45.35 -10.77
N PRO A 313 19.55 44.23 -11.34
CA PRO A 313 20.99 43.93 -11.33
C PRO A 313 21.81 45.15 -11.83
N PHE A 314 21.21 45.94 -12.73
CA PHE A 314 21.73 47.21 -13.22
C PHE A 314 21.84 48.32 -12.16
N MET A 315 21.20 48.25 -10.97
CA MET A 315 21.36 49.29 -9.94
C MET A 315 22.70 49.16 -9.19
N TRP A 316 23.16 47.95 -8.89
CA TRP A 316 24.49 47.75 -8.30
C TRP A 316 25.60 47.91 -9.33
N PHE A 317 25.47 47.26 -10.49
CA PHE A 317 26.44 47.46 -11.57
C PHE A 317 26.41 48.91 -12.06
N GLY A 318 25.25 49.54 -12.22
CA GLY A 318 25.12 50.94 -12.62
C GLY A 318 25.57 51.93 -11.55
N GLY A 319 25.39 51.63 -10.26
CA GLY A 319 25.93 52.42 -9.15
C GLY A 319 27.45 52.32 -9.04
N VAL A 320 28.02 51.12 -9.20
CA VAL A 320 29.48 50.89 -9.22
C VAL A 320 30.10 51.50 -10.47
N ILE A 321 29.49 51.31 -11.65
CA ILE A 321 29.91 51.95 -12.90
C ILE A 321 29.77 53.47 -12.79
N GLY A 322 28.66 53.97 -12.23
CA GLY A 322 28.42 55.39 -12.04
C GLY A 322 29.43 56.05 -11.09
N ALA A 323 29.73 55.40 -9.95
CA ALA A 323 30.75 55.85 -9.01
C ALA A 323 32.17 55.80 -9.61
N PHE A 324 32.46 54.78 -10.42
CA PHE A 324 33.71 54.67 -11.16
C PHE A 324 33.87 55.79 -12.19
N LEU A 325 32.85 56.04 -13.01
CA LEU A 325 32.82 57.13 -14.00
C LEU A 325 32.89 58.51 -13.34
N LEU A 326 32.17 58.72 -12.23
CA LEU A 326 32.24 59.93 -11.43
C LEU A 326 33.65 60.13 -10.85
N GLY A 327 34.31 59.06 -10.41
CA GLY A 327 35.70 59.09 -9.95
C GLY A 327 36.68 59.49 -11.05
N ILE A 328 36.50 59.00 -12.28
CA ILE A 328 37.29 59.43 -13.45
C ILE A 328 37.10 60.93 -13.69
N PHE A 329 35.85 61.40 -13.67
CA PHE A 329 35.53 62.82 -13.86
C PHE A 329 36.09 63.72 -12.75
N ILE A 330 35.98 63.33 -11.48
CA ILE A 330 36.51 64.11 -10.36
C ILE A 330 38.05 64.11 -10.34
N SER A 331 38.69 63.04 -10.81
CA SER A 331 40.15 62.94 -10.92
C SER A 331 40.72 63.95 -11.91
N SER A 332 39.99 64.28 -12.98
CA SER A 332 40.42 65.30 -13.95
C SER A 332 40.34 66.73 -13.41
N VAL A 333 39.63 66.95 -12.29
CA VAL A 333 39.40 68.27 -11.69
C VAL A 333 40.15 68.47 -10.36
N SER A 334 40.30 67.43 -9.53
CA SER A 334 40.77 67.57 -8.13
C SER A 334 41.89 66.60 -7.70
N GLY A 335 42.41 65.78 -8.62
CA GLY A 335 43.64 64.98 -8.46
C GLY A 335 43.59 63.82 -7.44
N GLY A 336 43.13 64.05 -6.21
CA GLY A 336 43.18 63.06 -5.12
C GLY A 336 41.85 62.37 -4.80
N ILE A 337 40.73 63.10 -4.85
CA ILE A 337 39.42 62.56 -4.40
C ILE A 337 38.86 61.55 -5.42
N GLY A 338 39.02 61.80 -6.71
CA GLY A 338 38.52 60.90 -7.74
C GLY A 338 39.19 59.52 -7.74
N ALA A 339 40.47 59.44 -7.37
CA ALA A 339 41.19 58.18 -7.22
C ALA A 339 40.56 57.28 -6.13
N LEU A 340 40.05 57.87 -5.05
CA LEU A 340 39.36 57.13 -3.97
C LEU A 340 38.02 56.54 -4.44
N PHE A 341 37.27 57.24 -5.29
CA PHE A 341 36.04 56.72 -5.88
C PHE A 341 36.29 55.56 -6.84
N ILE A 342 37.35 55.64 -7.66
CA ILE A 342 37.77 54.56 -8.56
C ILE A 342 38.18 53.32 -7.74
N LEU A 343 39.06 53.49 -6.76
CA LEU A 343 39.51 52.41 -5.86
C LEU A 343 38.34 51.77 -5.11
N GLY A 344 37.45 52.59 -4.53
CA GLY A 344 36.25 52.12 -3.83
C GLY A 344 35.34 51.29 -4.74
N SER A 345 35.12 51.74 -5.98
CA SER A 345 34.29 51.04 -6.96
C SER A 345 34.87 49.68 -7.37
N LEU A 346 36.20 49.60 -7.55
CA LEU A 346 36.89 48.34 -7.85
C LEU A 346 36.83 47.35 -6.68
N VAL A 347 37.00 47.82 -5.44
CA VAL A 347 36.86 46.97 -4.25
C VAL A 347 35.44 46.42 -4.14
N VAL A 348 34.42 47.28 -4.33
CA VAL A 348 33.01 46.85 -4.30
C VAL A 348 32.72 45.85 -5.42
N LEU A 349 33.22 46.09 -6.64
CA LEU A 349 33.07 45.16 -7.76
C LEU A 349 33.73 43.79 -7.45
N GLY A 350 34.94 43.79 -6.89
CA GLY A 350 35.63 42.58 -6.46
C GLY A 350 34.86 41.81 -5.39
N LEU A 351 34.27 42.52 -4.42
CA LEU A 351 33.41 41.92 -3.39
C LEU A 351 32.13 41.33 -3.97
N ILE A 352 31.48 42.01 -4.93
CA ILE A 352 30.30 41.49 -5.63
C ILE A 352 30.65 40.20 -6.37
N ILE A 353 31.74 40.21 -7.13
CA ILE A 353 32.23 39.03 -7.86
C ILE A 353 32.49 37.87 -6.88
N TRP A 354 33.22 38.14 -5.80
CA TRP A 354 33.55 37.14 -4.79
C TRP A 354 32.31 36.58 -4.08
N GLN A 355 31.34 37.42 -3.72
CA GLN A 355 30.07 36.98 -3.14
C GLN A 355 29.14 36.27 -4.13
N SER A 356 29.39 36.44 -5.43
CA SER A 356 28.59 35.86 -6.50
C SER A 356 29.07 34.49 -6.95
N TYR A 357 30.33 34.16 -6.70
CA TYR A 357 30.87 32.84 -6.98
C TYR A 357 30.71 31.96 -5.73
N VAL A 358 29.68 31.12 -5.72
CA VAL A 358 29.29 30.33 -4.54
C VAL A 358 28.97 28.88 -4.92
N PRO A 359 29.02 27.93 -3.96
CA PRO A 359 28.56 26.57 -4.20
C PRO A 359 27.10 26.52 -4.64
N ARG A 360 26.74 25.52 -5.46
CA ARG A 360 25.36 25.35 -5.96
C ARG A 360 24.31 25.28 -4.86
N TRP A 361 24.55 24.58 -3.75
CA TRP A 361 23.59 24.55 -2.64
C TRP A 361 23.26 25.95 -2.10
N LYS A 362 24.25 26.86 -2.08
CA LYS A 362 24.07 28.25 -1.64
C LYS A 362 23.30 29.07 -2.67
N ALA A 363 23.51 28.79 -3.96
CA ALA A 363 22.71 29.35 -5.04
C ALA A 363 21.25 28.87 -4.96
N SER A 364 21.00 27.59 -4.68
CA SER A 364 19.68 27.01 -4.44
C SER A 364 18.97 27.68 -3.26
N LYS A 365 19.67 27.86 -2.13
CA LYS A 365 19.15 28.60 -0.96
C LYS A 365 18.65 30.00 -1.32
N ARG A 366 19.42 30.73 -2.14
CA ARG A 366 19.06 32.08 -2.61
C ARG A 366 17.78 32.04 -3.47
N ARG A 367 17.69 31.11 -4.42
CA ARG A 367 16.50 30.94 -5.27
C ARG A 367 15.25 30.59 -4.48
N ASN A 368 15.35 29.65 -3.54
CA ASN A 368 14.22 29.24 -2.70
C ASN A 368 13.73 30.38 -1.80
N SER A 369 14.65 31.16 -1.23
CA SER A 369 14.28 32.33 -0.43
C SER A 369 13.49 33.39 -1.20
N LEU A 370 13.77 33.55 -2.51
CA LEU A 370 13.06 34.47 -3.39
C LEU A 370 11.65 33.98 -3.73
N ALA A 371 11.51 32.70 -4.09
CA ALA A 371 10.23 32.10 -4.42
C ALA A 371 9.22 32.22 -3.26
N LEU A 372 9.67 32.00 -2.02
CA LEU A 372 8.86 32.16 -0.82
C LEU A 372 8.43 33.61 -0.53
N MET A 373 9.22 34.61 -0.95
CA MET A 373 8.83 36.02 -0.81
C MET A 373 7.77 36.41 -1.85
N ILE A 374 7.94 35.98 -3.11
CA ILE A 374 7.03 36.33 -4.21
C ILE A 374 5.66 35.65 -4.05
N GLY A 375 5.62 34.38 -3.62
CA GLY A 375 4.36 33.66 -3.41
C GLY A 375 3.54 34.12 -2.19
N ARG A 376 4.02 35.09 -1.41
CA ARG A 376 3.32 35.71 -0.27
C ARG A 376 2.74 37.10 -0.59
N LEU A 377 3.00 37.62 -1.80
CA LEU A 377 2.39 38.84 -2.36
C LEU A 377 1.20 38.44 -3.24
#